data_AF-A0A972DRQ2-F1
#
_entry.id   AF-A0A972DRQ2-F1
#
_cell.length_a   1.000
_cell.length_b   1.000
_cell.length_c   1.000
_cell.angle_alpha   90.00
_cell.angle_beta   90.00
_cell.angle_gamma   90.00
#
_symmetry.space_group_name_H-M   'P 1'
#
loop_
_entity.id
_entity.type
_entity.pdbx_description
1 polymer ?
#
loop_
_entity_poly.entity_id
_entity_poly.type
_entity_poly.pdbx_seq_one_letter_code
_entity_poly.pdbx_strand_id
1 'polypeptide(L)' 'MTTRRLLLAAILAAESLVSHASSAALEGRVYLDANQNGRPDPAEAGVANVLVNKDIP' A
#
# COMPACT_ATOMS: atom_id res chain seq x y z
N MET A 1 24.62 -26.52 26.65
CA MET A 1 23.16 -26.23 26.60
C MET A 1 22.82 -24.89 25.94
N THR A 2 23.72 -24.31 25.13
CA THR A 2 23.53 -22.97 24.54
C THR A 2 23.31 -23.04 23.03
N THR A 3 23.93 -24.01 22.36
CA THR A 3 23.93 -24.13 20.90
C THR A 3 22.55 -24.46 20.31
N ARG A 4 21.76 -25.33 20.95
CA ARG A 4 20.39 -25.65 20.50
C ARG A 4 19.41 -24.49 20.67
N ARG A 5 19.59 -23.67 21.71
CA ARG A 5 18.75 -22.47 21.94
C ARG A 5 19.07 -21.36 20.95
N LEU A 6 20.34 -21.21 20.59
CA LEU A 6 20.77 -20.28 19.55
C LEU A 6 20.30 -20.71 18.15
N LEU A 7 20.36 -22.01 17.85
CA LEU A 7 19.94 -22.54 16.55
C LEU A 7 18.42 -22.37 16.31
N LEU A 8 17.59 -22.60 17.35
CA LEU A 8 16.14 -22.47 17.23
C LEU A 8 15.69 -21.01 17.09
N ALA A 9 16.37 -20.07 17.77
CA ALA A 9 16.12 -18.64 17.63
C ALA A 9 16.53 -18.09 16.25
N ALA A 10 17.65 -18.58 15.69
CA ALA A 10 18.12 -18.16 14.37
C ALA A 10 17.18 -18.62 13.24
N ILE A 11 16.65 -19.84 13.33
CA ILE A 11 15.69 -20.37 12.34
C ILE A 11 14.35 -19.62 12.40
N LEU A 12 13.83 -19.33 13.60
CA LEU A 12 12.57 -18.58 13.77
C LEU A 12 12.67 -17.11 13.31
N ALA A 13 13.83 -16.48 13.46
CA ALA A 13 14.06 -15.12 12.98
C ALA A 13 14.11 -15.03 11.45
N ALA A 14 14.61 -16.07 10.77
CA ALA A 14 14.70 -16.11 9.31
C ALA A 14 13.32 -16.13 8.62
N GLU A 15 12.32 -16.78 9.21
CA GLU A 15 10.95 -16.84 8.68
C GLU A 15 10.22 -15.49 8.77
N SER A 16 10.50 -14.71 9.81
CA SER A 16 9.93 -13.37 10.03
C SER A 16 10.46 -12.32 9.05
N LEU A 17 11.72 -12.44 8.64
CA LEU A 17 12.36 -11.52 7.70
C LEU A 17 11.86 -11.70 6.25
N VAL A 18 11.33 -12.88 5.92
CA VAL A 18 10.75 -13.19 4.60
C VAL A 18 9.34 -12.61 4.42
N SER A 19 8.61 -12.30 5.52
CA SER A 19 7.22 -11.81 5.45
C SER A 19 7.05 -10.30 5.63
N HIS A 20 8.12 -9.54 5.86
CA HIS A 20 8.06 -8.10 6.13
C HIS A 20 8.22 -7.21 4.88
N ALA A 21 8.39 -7.79 3.70
CA ALA A 21 8.53 -7.06 2.44
C ALA A 21 7.25 -7.12 1.59
N SER A 22 6.08 -7.10 2.22
CA SER A 22 4.83 -6.89 1.49
C SER A 22 4.72 -5.41 1.11
N SER A 23 4.98 -5.10 -0.15
CA SER A 23 4.76 -3.76 -0.70
C SER A 23 3.29 -3.37 -0.53
N ALA A 24 3.00 -2.25 0.12
CA ALA A 24 1.66 -1.69 0.20
C ALA A 24 1.34 -0.91 -1.08
N ALA A 25 0.08 -0.94 -1.52
CA ALA A 25 -0.42 -0.14 -2.65
C ALA A 25 -1.41 0.93 -2.16
N LEU A 26 -1.38 2.10 -2.81
CA LEU A 26 -2.45 3.10 -2.75
C LEU A 26 -3.18 3.10 -4.09
N GLU A 27 -4.50 3.16 -4.07
CA GLU A 27 -5.35 3.26 -5.25
C GLU A 27 -6.35 4.41 -5.11
N GLY A 28 -6.81 4.93 -6.24
CA GLY A 28 -7.77 6.04 -6.29
C GLY A 28 -8.14 6.39 -7.73
N ARG A 29 -9.13 7.28 -7.88
CA ARG A 29 -9.58 7.81 -9.18
C ARG A 29 -9.73 9.33 -9.11
N VAL A 30 -9.50 9.99 -10.24
CA VAL A 30 -9.84 11.42 -10.44
C VAL A 30 -11.05 11.52 -11.34
N TYR A 31 -12.02 12.33 -10.95
CA TYR A 31 -13.29 12.49 -11.65
C TYR A 31 -13.70 13.96 -11.70
N LEU A 32 -14.48 14.31 -12.72
CA LEU A 32 -15.09 15.61 -12.84
C LEU A 32 -16.38 15.63 -12.01
N ASP A 33 -16.37 16.34 -10.87
CA ASP A 33 -17.56 16.58 -10.04
C ASP A 33 -18.49 17.55 -10.77
N ALA A 34 -19.32 17.01 -11.67
CA ALA A 34 -20.14 17.79 -12.59
C ALA A 34 -21.41 18.31 -11.91
N ASN A 35 -21.84 17.65 -10.83
CA ASN A 35 -23.07 17.99 -10.11
C ASN A 35 -22.81 18.62 -8.72
N GLN A 36 -21.54 18.84 -8.36
CA GLN A 36 -21.08 19.56 -7.17
C GLN A 36 -21.47 18.91 -5.84
N ASN A 37 -21.56 17.57 -5.80
CA ASN A 37 -21.97 16.85 -4.61
C ASN A 37 -20.80 16.27 -3.79
N GLY A 38 -19.56 16.43 -4.28
CA GLY A 38 -18.35 15.96 -3.61
C GLY A 38 -18.18 14.44 -3.59
N ARG A 39 -18.90 13.70 -4.43
CA ARG A 39 -18.85 12.24 -4.51
C ARG A 39 -18.69 11.79 -5.95
N PRO A 40 -17.96 10.70 -6.20
CA PRO A 40 -17.87 10.13 -7.53
C PRO A 40 -19.21 9.48 -7.91
N ASP A 41 -19.85 9.98 -8.97
CA ASP A 41 -21.06 9.39 -9.52
C ASP A 41 -20.80 8.56 -10.80
N PRO A 42 -21.63 7.54 -11.11
CA PRO A 42 -21.43 6.67 -12.28
C PRO A 42 -21.45 7.39 -13.62
N ALA A 43 -22.17 8.52 -13.71
CA ALA A 43 -22.27 9.33 -14.92
C ALA A 43 -21.11 10.33 -15.08
N GLU A 44 -20.22 10.44 -14.09
CA GLU A 44 -19.13 11.41 -14.10
C GLU A 44 -17.88 10.86 -14.78
N ALA A 45 -17.42 11.62 -15.77
CA ALA A 45 -16.23 11.28 -16.52
C ALA A 45 -14.97 11.27 -15.63
N GLY A 46 -14.07 10.34 -15.91
CA GLY A 46 -12.72 10.38 -15.37
C GLY A 46 -11.92 11.52 -16.00
N VAL A 47 -10.90 12.01 -15.29
CA VAL A 47 -9.97 13.03 -15.80
C VAL A 47 -8.64 12.36 -16.13
N ALA A 48 -8.27 12.37 -17.41
CA ALA A 48 -7.00 11.81 -17.88
C ALA A 48 -5.82 12.76 -17.62
N ASN A 49 -4.61 12.20 -17.58
CA ASN A 49 -3.34 12.94 -17.49
C ASN A 49 -3.21 13.83 -16.24
N VAL A 50 -3.86 13.45 -15.13
CA VAL A 50 -3.70 14.14 -13.85
C VAL A 50 -2.43 13.65 -13.15
N LEU A 51 -1.51 14.56 -12.87
CA LEU A 51 -0.34 14.27 -12.05
C LEU A 51 -0.77 14.15 -10.59
N VAL A 52 -0.58 12.96 -10.00
CA VAL A 52 -0.80 12.72 -8.58
C VAL A 52 0.55 12.48 -7.93
N ASN A 53 0.94 13.36 -7.02
CA ASN A 53 2.20 13.23 -6.30
C ASN A 53 1.94 12.75 -4.87
N LYS A 54 2.77 11.80 -4.43
CA LYS A 54 2.77 11.32 -3.05
C LYS A 54 3.91 12.01 -2.33
N ASP A 55 3.68 13.26 -1.94
CA ASP A 55 4.61 14.04 -1.12
C ASP A 55 4.61 13.47 0.32
N ILE A 56 5.31 12.37 0.53
CA ILE A 56 5.62 11.90 1.89
C ILE A 56 7.02 12.40 2.26
N PRO A 57 7.20 13.13 3.37
CA PRO A 57 8.52 13.43 3.92
C PRO A 57 9.23 12.18 4.45
#